data_AF-M0MT07-F1
#
_entry.id   AF-M0MT07-F1
#
_cell.length_a   1.000
_cell.length_b   1.000
_cell.length_c   1.000
_cell.angle_alpha   90.00
_cell.angle_beta   90.00
_cell.angle_gamma   90.00
#
_symmetry.space_group_name_H-M   'P 1'
#
loop_
_entity.id
_entity.type
_entity.pdbx_description
1 polymer ?
#
loop_
_entity_poly.entity_id
_entity_poly.type
_entity_poly.pdbx_seq_one_letter_code
_entity_poly.pdbx_strand_id
1 'polypeptide(L)'
;MDEESVQVFLPPRERCFERLRLARFGETVTCVHCGDDAVTKRGTTDKDAQQYRCKHCETYFSDLTKTIFWQHRFGLEEMFCIVKEMRSEPTAQIARDLDRDYEAVLNFVHKVQDVSGDIDE
;
A
#
# COMPACT_ATOMS: atom_id res chain seq x y z
N MET A 1 29.06 -20.49 9.24
CA MET A 1 28.10 -20.49 8.11
C MET A 1 27.56 -19.10 8.09
N ASP A 2 28.17 -18.27 7.26
CA ASP A 2 27.77 -16.88 7.09
C ASP A 2 26.33 -16.87 6.55
N GLU A 3 25.42 -16.37 7.36
CA GLU A 3 24.02 -16.16 7.00
C GLU A 3 24.01 -15.08 5.93
N GLU A 4 24.03 -15.54 4.67
CA GLU A 4 23.95 -14.73 3.48
C GLU A 4 22.69 -13.87 3.63
N SER A 5 22.88 -12.63 4.06
CA SER A 5 21.81 -11.66 4.26
C SER A 5 21.21 -11.41 2.89
N VAL A 6 20.13 -12.13 2.58
CA VAL A 6 19.33 -11.91 1.38
C VAL A 6 18.82 -10.47 1.49
N GLN A 7 19.50 -9.54 0.81
CA GLN A 7 19.04 -8.17 0.75
C GLN A 7 17.72 -8.18 -0.02
N VAL A 8 16.61 -7.98 0.69
CA VAL A 8 15.32 -7.76 0.05
C VAL A 8 15.43 -6.52 -0.81
N PHE A 9 15.33 -6.70 -2.11
CA PHE A 9 15.26 -5.59 -3.03
C PHE A 9 13.86 -4.98 -2.97
N LEU A 10 13.69 -3.98 -2.11
CA LEU A 10 12.47 -3.20 -2.07
C LEU A 10 12.39 -2.29 -3.31
N PRO A 11 11.23 -2.24 -3.99
CA PRO A 11 11.04 -1.30 -5.08
C PRO A 11 11.14 0.15 -4.58
N PRO A 12 11.58 1.09 -5.43
CA PRO A 12 11.59 2.51 -5.06
C PRO A 12 10.21 2.97 -4.64
N ARG A 13 10.13 3.68 -3.52
CA ARG A 13 8.86 4.11 -2.92
C ARG A 13 7.99 4.96 -3.85
N GLU A 14 8.62 5.87 -4.61
CA GLU A 14 7.92 6.67 -5.62
C GLU A 14 7.25 5.80 -6.68
N ARG A 15 7.94 4.76 -7.17
CA ARG A 15 7.37 3.78 -8.10
C ARG A 15 6.17 3.03 -7.50
N CYS A 16 6.19 2.75 -6.20
CA CYS A 16 5.06 2.12 -5.52
C CYS A 16 3.84 3.04 -5.52
N PHE A 17 4.02 4.33 -5.21
CA PHE A 17 2.94 5.31 -5.26
C PHE A 17 2.44 5.57 -6.69
N GLU A 18 3.32 5.64 -7.69
CA GLU A 18 2.93 5.74 -9.10
C GLU A 18 2.03 4.57 -9.52
N ARG A 19 2.47 3.33 -9.23
CA ARG A 19 1.70 2.13 -9.54
C ARG A 19 0.38 2.09 -8.79
N LEU A 20 0.36 2.49 -7.52
CA LEU A 20 -0.86 2.56 -6.73
C LEU A 20 -1.85 3.57 -7.33
N ARG A 21 -1.40 4.78 -7.67
CA ARG A 21 -2.25 5.81 -8.28
C ARG A 21 -2.84 5.34 -9.61
N LEU A 22 -2.01 4.75 -10.46
CA LEU A 22 -2.47 4.22 -11.76
C LEU A 22 -3.51 3.12 -11.58
N ALA A 23 -3.27 2.17 -10.66
CA ALA A 23 -4.22 1.09 -10.39
C ALA A 23 -5.55 1.60 -9.80
N ARG A 24 -5.50 2.68 -9.01
CA ARG A 24 -6.68 3.23 -8.33
C ARG A 24 -7.52 4.16 -9.18
N PHE A 25 -6.87 5.02 -9.96
CA PHE A 25 -7.51 6.17 -10.60
C PHE A 25 -7.39 6.13 -12.13
N GLY A 26 -6.55 5.26 -12.69
CA GLY A 26 -6.20 5.31 -14.11
C GLY A 26 -5.48 6.62 -14.44
N GLU A 27 -5.93 7.30 -15.48
CA GLU A 27 -5.33 8.54 -15.97
C GLU A 27 -5.71 9.77 -15.12
N THR A 28 -6.90 9.79 -14.53
CA THR A 28 -7.45 10.96 -13.83
C THR A 28 -7.83 10.62 -12.39
N VAL A 29 -7.30 11.38 -11.43
CA VAL A 29 -7.64 11.20 -10.01
C VAL A 29 -9.09 11.62 -9.77
N THR A 30 -9.90 10.69 -9.28
CA THR A 30 -11.28 10.93 -8.85
C THR A 30 -11.39 10.86 -7.33
N CYS A 31 -12.36 11.59 -6.78
CA CYS A 31 -12.60 11.58 -5.35
C CYS A 31 -13.11 10.21 -4.88
N VAL A 32 -12.41 9.61 -3.92
CA VAL A 32 -12.79 8.30 -3.34
C VAL A 32 -14.08 8.32 -2.50
N HIS A 33 -14.68 9.49 -2.31
CA HIS A 33 -15.92 9.68 -1.56
C HIS A 33 -17.14 9.93 -2.45
N CYS A 34 -17.01 10.74 -3.51
CA CYS A 34 -18.13 11.12 -4.38
C CYS A 34 -17.93 10.81 -5.88
N GLY A 35 -16.74 10.36 -6.29
CA GLY A 35 -16.43 10.03 -7.70
C GLY A 35 -16.08 11.21 -8.59
N ASP A 36 -16.22 12.46 -8.12
CA ASP A 36 -15.96 13.68 -8.89
C ASP A 36 -14.46 13.86 -9.18
N ASP A 37 -14.10 14.35 -10.38
CA ASP A 37 -12.73 14.55 -10.86
C ASP A 37 -12.18 15.97 -10.59
N ALA A 38 -13.00 16.87 -10.05
CA ALA A 38 -12.60 18.21 -9.63
C ALA A 38 -11.80 18.14 -8.32
N VAL A 39 -10.60 17.55 -8.39
CA VAL A 39 -9.70 17.34 -7.26
C VAL A 39 -8.44 18.21 -7.40
N THR A 40 -7.94 18.71 -6.27
CA THR A 40 -6.69 19.49 -6.20
C THR A 40 -5.67 18.75 -5.36
N LYS A 41 -4.42 18.63 -5.84
CA LYS A 41 -3.28 18.10 -5.08
C LYS A 41 -2.92 19.03 -3.92
N ARG A 42 -2.67 18.45 -2.75
CA ARG A 42 -2.34 19.12 -1.48
C ARG A 42 -1.21 18.37 -0.80
N GLY A 43 0.04 18.84 -0.96
CA GLY A 43 1.21 18.32 -0.23
C GLY A 43 1.31 16.78 -0.21
N THR A 44 1.95 16.25 0.82
CA THR A 44 2.03 14.81 1.09
C THR A 44 1.69 14.53 2.56
N THR A 45 1.26 13.31 2.86
CA THR A 45 1.14 12.86 4.25
C THR A 45 2.50 12.54 4.84
N ASP A 46 2.54 12.24 6.13
CA ASP A 46 3.70 11.67 6.85
C ASP A 46 4.32 10.43 6.18
N LYS A 47 3.50 9.68 5.44
CA LYS A 47 3.89 8.52 4.64
C LYS A 47 4.14 8.84 3.17
N ASP A 48 4.39 10.10 2.82
CA ASP A 48 4.67 10.57 1.45
C ASP A 48 3.57 10.23 0.44
N ALA A 49 2.38 9.88 0.92
CA ALA A 49 1.21 9.72 0.08
C ALA A 49 0.75 11.11 -0.37
N GLN A 50 0.49 11.28 -1.66
CA GLN A 50 -0.11 12.50 -2.17
C GLN A 50 -1.48 12.67 -1.52
N GLN A 51 -1.71 13.83 -0.91
CA GLN A 51 -3.03 14.21 -0.39
C GLN A 51 -3.75 15.08 -1.43
N TYR A 52 -5.07 14.98 -1.45
CA TYR A 52 -5.97 15.64 -2.38
C TYR A 52 -7.13 16.26 -1.60
N ARG A 53 -7.71 17.33 -2.15
CA ARG A 53 -9.00 17.89 -1.71
C ARG A 53 -9.97 17.87 -2.88
N CYS A 54 -11.13 17.25 -2.70
CA CYS A 54 -12.22 17.36 -3.66
C CYS A 54 -12.85 18.75 -3.59
N LYS A 55 -13.15 19.37 -4.73
CA LYS A 55 -13.87 20.65 -4.80
C LYS A 55 -15.39 20.47 -4.67
N HIS A 56 -15.90 19.29 -5.00
CA HIS A 56 -17.34 18.99 -4.94
C HIS A 56 -17.81 18.68 -3.52
N CYS A 57 -17.28 17.63 -2.89
CA CYS A 57 -17.66 17.22 -1.53
C CYS A 57 -16.75 17.80 -0.43
N GLU A 58 -15.79 18.65 -0.81
CA GLU A 58 -14.86 19.36 0.09
C GLU A 58 -14.00 18.49 1.01
N THR A 59 -14.03 17.17 0.80
CA THR A 59 -13.37 16.18 1.66
C THR A 59 -11.93 15.95 1.21
N TYR A 60 -11.06 15.69 2.18
CA TYR A 60 -9.67 15.30 1.96
C TYR A 60 -9.53 13.79 1.83
N PHE A 61 -8.66 13.36 0.92
CA PHE A 61 -8.26 11.96 0.79
C PHE A 61 -6.81 11.89 0.31
N SER A 62 -6.19 10.73 0.38
CA SER A 62 -4.83 10.51 -0.14
C SER A 62 -4.76 9.25 -1.00
N ASP A 63 -3.59 9.02 -1.58
CA ASP A 63 -3.26 7.77 -2.29
C ASP A 63 -3.53 6.51 -1.48
N LEU A 64 -3.60 6.61 -0.14
CA LEU A 64 -3.82 5.47 0.75
C LEU A 64 -5.27 5.40 1.29
N THR A 65 -6.06 6.47 1.22
CA THR A 65 -7.41 6.51 1.80
C THR A 65 -8.29 5.41 1.19
N LYS A 66 -9.00 4.64 2.03
CA LYS A 66 -9.83 3.48 1.63
C LYS A 66 -9.04 2.39 0.87
N THR A 67 -7.79 2.13 1.26
CA THR A 67 -7.02 0.99 0.75
C THR A 67 -6.58 0.08 1.89
N ILE A 68 -6.21 -1.15 1.56
CA ILE A 68 -5.60 -2.08 2.51
C ILE A 68 -4.29 -1.54 3.11
N PHE A 69 -3.60 -0.64 2.38
CA PHE A 69 -2.36 0.03 2.78
C PHE A 69 -2.57 1.19 3.76
N TRP A 70 -3.84 1.55 4.05
CA TRP A 70 -4.17 2.57 5.02
C TRP A 70 -3.78 2.13 6.44
N GLN A 71 -3.19 3.05 7.21
CA GLN A 71 -2.93 2.92 8.66
C GLN A 71 -2.00 1.77 9.12
N HIS A 72 -1.00 1.38 8.32
CA HIS A 72 0.03 0.42 8.76
C HIS A 72 1.34 1.06 9.23
N ARG A 73 2.12 0.37 10.05
CA ARG A 73 3.48 0.86 10.39
C ARG A 73 4.50 0.67 9.26
N PHE A 74 4.16 -0.19 8.29
CA PHE A 74 4.97 -0.47 7.13
C PHE A 74 4.94 0.68 6.10
N GLY A 75 6.08 0.87 5.44
CA GLY A 75 6.16 1.64 4.20
C GLY A 75 5.37 0.98 3.08
N LEU A 76 5.02 1.75 2.04
CA LEU A 76 4.25 1.22 0.91
C LEU A 76 5.04 0.15 0.15
N GLU A 77 6.34 0.37 0.00
CA GLU A 77 7.32 -0.54 -0.59
C GLU A 77 7.38 -1.89 0.14
N GLU A 78 7.35 -1.89 1.48
CA GLU A 78 7.34 -3.11 2.30
C GLU A 78 6.02 -3.85 2.12
N MET A 79 4.89 -3.14 2.17
CA MET A 79 3.57 -3.75 1.94
C MET A 79 3.46 -4.35 0.53
N PHE A 80 4.03 -3.69 -0.48
CA PHE A 80 4.10 -4.24 -1.84
C PHE A 80 4.96 -5.50 -1.89
N CYS A 81 6.08 -5.51 -1.16
CA CYS A 81 6.91 -6.70 -1.02
C CYS A 81 6.13 -7.84 -0.35
N ILE A 82 5.45 -7.60 0.77
CA ILE A 82 4.65 -8.62 1.46
C ILE A 82 3.57 -9.19 0.53
N VAL A 83 2.80 -8.35 -0.16
CA VAL A 83 1.74 -8.78 -1.10
C VAL A 83 2.31 -9.64 -2.24
N LYS A 84 3.54 -9.35 -2.70
CA LYS A 84 4.21 -10.12 -3.74
C LYS A 84 4.70 -11.47 -3.21
N GLU A 85 5.47 -11.45 -2.12
CA GLU A 85 6.19 -12.62 -1.62
C GLU A 85 5.28 -13.62 -0.88
N MET A 86 4.18 -13.19 -0.27
CA MET A 86 3.23 -14.09 0.42
C MET A 86 2.58 -15.16 -0.47
N ARG A 87 2.79 -15.08 -1.79
CA ARG A 87 2.33 -16.06 -2.77
C ARG A 87 3.27 -17.27 -2.90
N SER A 88 4.53 -17.13 -2.50
CA SER A 88 5.57 -18.16 -2.66
C SER A 88 6.36 -18.42 -1.40
N GLU A 89 6.49 -17.43 -0.52
CA GLU A 89 7.31 -17.49 0.68
C GLU A 89 6.46 -17.57 1.95
N PRO A 90 6.91 -18.31 2.97
CA PRO A 90 6.23 -18.34 4.26
C PRO A 90 6.37 -16.98 4.98
N THR A 91 5.34 -16.57 5.72
CA THR A 91 5.32 -15.31 6.48
C THR A 91 6.56 -15.09 7.37
N ALA A 92 7.11 -16.17 7.95
CA ALA A 92 8.32 -16.11 8.77
C ALA A 92 9.59 -15.78 7.98
N GLN A 93 9.67 -16.17 6.71
CA GLN A 93 10.76 -15.74 5.83
C GLN A 93 10.60 -14.24 5.50
N ILE A 94 9.40 -13.82 5.08
CA ILE A 94 9.10 -12.42 4.74
C ILE A 94 9.39 -11.47 5.91
N ALA A 95 9.06 -11.87 7.15
CA ALA A 95 9.32 -11.08 8.34
C ALA A 95 10.82 -10.92 8.62
N ARG A 96 11.62 -12.00 8.48
CA ARG A 96 13.08 -11.95 8.63
C ARG A 96 13.71 -11.07 7.55
N ASP A 97 13.29 -11.28 6.31
CA ASP A 97 13.75 -10.58 5.12
C ASP A 97 13.54 -9.06 5.23
N LEU A 98 12.39 -8.63 5.77
CA LEU A 98 12.07 -7.22 5.98
C LEU A 98 12.58 -6.65 7.31
N ASP A 99 13.22 -7.46 8.16
CA ASP A 99 13.57 -7.10 9.55
C ASP A 99 12.36 -6.54 10.33
N ARG A 100 11.22 -7.25 10.25
CA ARG A 100 9.96 -6.87 10.89
C ARG A 100 9.46 -7.91 11.86
N ASP A 101 8.63 -7.45 12.79
CA ASP A 101 7.90 -8.33 13.69
C ASP A 101 6.99 -9.30 12.92
N TYR A 102 7.07 -10.59 13.27
CA TYR A 102 6.33 -11.65 12.62
C TYR A 102 4.80 -11.43 12.70
N GLU A 103 4.29 -11.05 13.87
CA GLU A 103 2.85 -10.84 14.05
C GLU A 103 2.36 -9.66 13.22
N ALA A 104 3.14 -8.59 13.13
CA ALA A 104 2.80 -7.44 12.29
C ALA A 104 2.70 -7.84 10.80
N VAL A 105 3.63 -8.66 10.29
CA VAL A 105 3.59 -9.15 8.91
C VAL A 105 2.41 -10.12 8.72
N LEU A 106 2.20 -11.05 9.66
CA LEU A 106 1.08 -12.01 9.61
C LEU A 106 -0.28 -11.31 9.60
N ASN A 107 -0.46 -10.29 10.45
CA ASN A 107 -1.69 -9.50 10.50
C ASN A 107 -1.95 -8.80 9.16
N PHE A 108 -0.91 -8.30 8.49
CA PHE A 108 -1.06 -7.70 7.18
C PHE A 108 -1.39 -8.75 6.11
N VAL A 109 -0.74 -9.91 6.12
CA VAL A 109 -1.04 -11.05 5.24
C VAL A 109 -2.50 -11.46 5.36
N HIS A 110 -3.04 -11.65 6.57
CA HIS A 110 -4.44 -11.99 6.78
C HIS A 110 -5.37 -10.90 6.23
N LYS A 111 -5.04 -9.62 6.45
CA LYS A 111 -5.82 -8.49 5.90
C LYS A 111 -5.86 -8.48 4.37
N VAL A 112 -4.75 -8.84 3.72
CA VAL A 112 -4.68 -8.98 2.26
C VAL A 112 -5.56 -10.15 1.80
N GLN A 113 -5.49 -11.29 2.49
CA GLN A 113 -6.25 -12.49 2.16
C GLN A 113 -7.76 -12.27 2.29
N ASP A 114 -8.21 -11.64 3.37
CA ASP A 114 -9.60 -11.27 3.64
C ASP A 114 -10.20 -10.50 2.46
N VAL A 115 -9.54 -9.40 2.07
CA VAL A 115 -9.98 -8.54 0.96
C VAL A 115 -9.86 -9.23 -0.41
N SER A 116 -8.96 -10.19 -0.57
CA SER A 116 -8.82 -10.95 -1.82
C SER A 116 -9.83 -12.09 -1.94
N GLY A 117 -10.29 -12.66 -0.82
CA GLY A 117 -11.30 -13.72 -0.79
C GLY A 117 -12.69 -13.20 -1.13
N ASP A 118 -12.94 -11.92 -0.91
CA ASP A 118 -14.20 -11.24 -1.28
C ASP A 118 -14.36 -10.99 -2.80
N ILE A 119 -13.37 -11.36 -3.63
CA ILE A 119 -13.37 -11.11 -5.09
C ILE A 119 -14.04 -12.28 -5.86
N ASP A 120 -14.39 -13.38 -5.18
CA ASP A 120 -15.03 -14.56 -5.75
C ASP A 120 -16.58 -14.59 -5.63
N GLU A 121 -17.24 -13.45 -5.34
CA GLU A 121 -18.72 -13.31 -5.28
C GLU A 121 -19.25 -12.24 -6.25
#